data_AF-A0A6L5PIA5-F1
#
_entry.id   AF-A0A6L5PIA5-F1
#
_cell.length_a   1.000
_cell.length_b   1.000
_cell.length_c   1.000
_cell.angle_alpha   90.00
_cell.angle_beta   90.00
_cell.angle_gamma   90.00
#
_symmetry.space_group_name_H-M   'P 1'
#
loop_
_entity.id
_entity.type
_entity.pdbx_description
1 polymer ?
#
loop_
_entity_poly.entity_id
_entity_poly.type
_entity_poly.pdbx_seq_one_letter_code
_entity_poly.pdbx_strand_id
1 'polypeptide(L)'
;MTLDDTNEEDGGGFDADDWMRLKPFTGAVATLDDVQARRAVFALGETDDPRPIVMDLPQPVIWWEENGEQAAVAVQAESHLGADGEEMEILGLILPDGEGAVALMEDVDLVDDTDPTWRDLVTRAIDP
;
A
#
# COMPACT_ATOMS: atom_id res chain seq x y z
N MET A 1 -39.15 -0.52 0.34
CA MET A 1 -38.20 0.59 0.52
C MET A 1 -37.00 0.22 -0.30
N THR A 2 -36.70 1.04 -1.29
CA THR A 2 -35.72 0.85 -2.35
C THR A 2 -34.32 0.58 -1.78
N LEU A 3 -33.67 -0.45 -2.31
CA LEU A 3 -32.21 -0.55 -2.41
C LEU A 3 -31.74 0.59 -3.31
N ASP A 4 -30.72 1.33 -2.90
CA ASP A 4 -29.73 2.02 -3.73
C ASP A 4 -29.06 3.12 -2.88
N ASP A 5 -27.79 2.89 -2.52
CA ASP A 5 -26.73 3.90 -2.60
C ASP A 5 -25.39 3.18 -2.35
N THR A 6 -25.03 2.30 -3.29
CA THR A 6 -23.63 2.02 -3.62
C THR A 6 -23.02 3.32 -4.13
N ASN A 7 -22.47 4.14 -3.23
CA ASN A 7 -21.65 5.28 -3.63
C ASN A 7 -20.26 4.76 -4.02
N GLU A 8 -20.20 4.13 -5.20
CA GLU A 8 -18.99 3.85 -5.98
C GLU A 8 -18.40 5.16 -6.51
N GLU A 9 -18.02 6.08 -5.61
CA GLU A 9 -17.10 7.16 -5.96
C GLU A 9 -15.68 6.64 -5.73
N ASP A 10 -15.06 6.19 -6.82
CA ASP A 10 -13.74 5.54 -6.90
C ASP A 10 -12.60 6.50 -6.49
N GLY A 11 -12.55 6.74 -5.18
CA GLY A 11 -11.49 7.35 -4.38
C GLY A 11 -11.55 6.87 -2.92
N GLY A 12 -12.32 5.82 -2.64
CA GLY A 12 -12.60 5.32 -1.29
C GLY A 12 -11.65 4.20 -0.89
N GLY A 13 -11.20 4.23 0.37
CA GLY A 13 -10.40 3.20 0.98
C GLY A 13 -11.08 1.84 1.10
N PHE A 14 -10.53 0.95 1.90
CA PHE A 14 -10.90 -0.46 1.93
C PHE A 14 -11.28 -0.90 3.34
N ASP A 15 -12.07 -1.96 3.45
CA ASP A 15 -12.29 -2.72 4.67
C ASP A 15 -11.62 -4.10 4.60
N ALA A 16 -11.71 -4.84 5.71
CA ALA A 16 -11.05 -6.14 5.85
C ALA A 16 -11.64 -7.23 4.95
N ASP A 17 -12.74 -6.98 4.25
CA ASP A 17 -13.45 -7.91 3.37
C ASP A 17 -13.35 -7.53 1.89
N ASP A 18 -13.04 -6.27 1.53
CA ASP A 18 -12.98 -5.77 0.14
C ASP A 18 -11.58 -5.40 -0.38
N TRP A 19 -10.54 -5.40 0.48
CA TRP A 19 -9.17 -4.96 0.17
C TRP A 19 -8.55 -5.58 -1.10
N MET A 20 -8.92 -6.81 -1.45
CA MET A 20 -8.43 -7.50 -2.66
C MET A 20 -8.81 -6.79 -3.97
N ARG A 21 -9.76 -5.83 -3.95
CA ARG A 21 -10.11 -5.03 -5.13
C ARG A 21 -9.00 -4.05 -5.54
N LEU A 22 -8.07 -3.75 -4.63
CA LEU A 22 -6.95 -2.86 -4.89
C LEU A 22 -6.08 -3.42 -6.01
N LYS A 23 -5.76 -2.59 -7.00
CA LYS A 23 -4.97 -3.00 -8.17
C LYS A 23 -3.48 -2.76 -7.88
N PRO A 24 -2.65 -3.81 -7.81
CA PRO A 24 -1.25 -3.64 -7.55
C PRO A 24 -0.50 -3.16 -8.80
N PHE A 25 0.51 -2.33 -8.59
CA PHE A 25 1.52 -1.97 -9.58
C PHE A 25 2.69 -2.95 -9.48
N THR A 26 2.88 -3.77 -10.51
CA THR A 26 3.87 -4.87 -10.51
C THR A 26 4.64 -4.94 -11.81
N GLY A 27 5.84 -5.53 -11.76
CA GLY A 27 6.63 -5.87 -12.95
C GLY A 27 7.34 -4.69 -13.63
N ALA A 28 7.25 -3.49 -13.08
CA ALA A 28 7.95 -2.30 -13.56
C ALA A 28 8.28 -1.36 -12.40
N VAL A 29 9.23 -0.47 -12.62
CA VAL A 29 9.49 0.71 -11.76
C VAL A 29 8.50 1.80 -12.15
N ALA A 30 7.82 2.39 -11.17
CA ALA A 30 6.79 3.38 -11.42
C ALA A 30 7.35 4.71 -11.93
N THR A 31 6.61 5.32 -12.86
CA THR A 31 6.90 6.66 -13.38
C THR A 31 5.97 7.70 -12.75
N LEU A 32 6.31 8.98 -12.91
CA LEU A 32 5.45 10.08 -12.46
C LEU A 32 4.05 10.03 -13.11
N ASP A 33 3.96 9.58 -14.37
CA ASP A 33 2.69 9.42 -15.08
C ASP A 33 1.82 8.31 -14.47
N ASP A 34 2.43 7.27 -13.89
CA ASP A 34 1.72 6.21 -13.19
C ASP A 34 1.09 6.73 -11.89
N VAL A 35 1.83 7.55 -11.13
CA VAL A 35 1.33 8.17 -9.90
C VAL A 35 0.22 9.17 -10.21
N GLN A 36 0.40 10.03 -11.22
CA GLN A 36 -0.63 10.99 -11.63
C GLN A 36 -1.91 10.31 -12.13
N ALA A 37 -1.78 9.12 -12.73
CA ALA A 37 -2.90 8.30 -13.14
C ALA A 37 -3.44 7.38 -12.04
N ARG A 38 -2.94 7.49 -10.79
CA ARG A 38 -3.30 6.66 -9.64
C ARG A 38 -3.13 5.15 -9.88
N ARG A 39 -2.14 4.78 -10.69
CA ARG A 39 -1.74 3.38 -10.92
C ARG A 39 -0.66 2.93 -9.94
N ALA A 40 0.16 3.86 -9.44
CA ALA A 40 1.23 3.64 -8.48
C ALA A 40 1.13 4.67 -7.34
N VAL A 41 1.74 4.38 -6.20
CA VAL A 41 1.72 5.25 -5.01
C VAL A 41 2.89 6.24 -5.05
N PHE A 42 4.06 5.79 -5.48
CA PHE A 42 5.26 6.63 -5.61
C PHE A 42 5.96 6.41 -6.95
N ALA A 43 6.85 7.34 -7.31
CA ALA A 43 7.73 7.24 -8.47
C ALA A 43 9.14 7.64 -8.08
N LEU A 44 10.03 6.65 -7.97
CA LEU A 44 11.43 6.82 -7.60
C LEU A 44 12.38 6.29 -8.69
N GLY A 45 11.93 6.25 -9.95
CA GLY A 45 12.74 5.75 -11.07
C GLY A 45 13.99 6.57 -11.41
N GLU A 46 14.15 7.75 -10.82
CA GLU A 46 15.34 8.61 -10.97
C GLU A 46 16.43 8.29 -9.94
N THR A 47 16.21 7.36 -9.01
CA THR A 47 17.25 6.86 -8.09
C THR A 47 18.21 5.91 -8.79
N ASP A 48 19.26 5.48 -8.09
CA ASP A 48 20.21 4.51 -8.61
C ASP A 48 19.66 3.07 -8.55
N ASP A 49 19.94 2.27 -9.60
CA ASP A 49 19.51 0.86 -9.81
C ASP A 49 18.06 0.52 -9.36
N PRO A 50 17.04 1.27 -9.82
CA PRO A 50 15.66 1.02 -9.42
C PRO A 50 15.16 -0.28 -10.07
N ARG A 51 14.60 -1.19 -9.28
CA ARG A 51 14.12 -2.49 -9.75
C ARG A 51 12.81 -2.87 -9.06
N PRO A 52 11.85 -3.47 -9.77
CA PRO A 52 10.64 -3.99 -9.13
C PRO A 52 10.99 -5.19 -8.24
N ILE A 53 10.37 -5.27 -7.07
CA ILE A 53 10.46 -6.45 -6.19
C ILE A 53 9.37 -7.44 -6.61
N VAL A 54 9.74 -8.71 -6.77
CA VAL A 54 8.80 -9.79 -7.09
C VAL A 54 8.21 -10.34 -5.79
N MET A 55 6.99 -9.93 -5.47
CA MET A 55 6.23 -10.40 -4.32
C MET A 55 4.73 -10.54 -4.66
N ASP A 56 4.00 -11.26 -3.83
CA ASP A 56 2.55 -11.37 -3.97
C ASP A 56 1.91 -10.03 -3.55
N LEU A 57 1.17 -9.40 -4.46
CA LEU A 57 0.43 -8.15 -4.22
C LEU A 57 -0.99 -8.26 -4.80
N PRO A 58 -1.99 -7.57 -4.23
CA PRO A 58 -1.90 -6.77 -3.01
C PRO A 58 -1.64 -7.63 -1.76
N GLN A 59 -1.01 -7.05 -0.74
CA GLN A 59 -0.59 -7.77 0.47
C GLN A 59 -0.94 -6.99 1.74
N PRO A 60 -1.73 -7.55 2.68
CA PRO A 60 -1.96 -6.96 3.98
C PRO A 60 -0.65 -6.78 4.76
N VAL A 61 -0.49 -5.60 5.37
CA VAL A 61 0.66 -5.27 6.20
C VAL A 61 0.27 -4.51 7.46
N ILE A 62 1.04 -4.70 8.51
CA ILE A 62 1.07 -3.81 9.67
C ILE A 62 2.31 -2.92 9.52
N TRP A 63 2.11 -1.62 9.41
CA TRP A 63 3.17 -0.63 9.28
C TRP A 63 3.46 0.01 10.64
N TRP A 64 4.73 0.01 11.05
CA TRP A 64 5.19 0.56 12.30
C TRP A 64 5.75 1.97 12.11
N GLU A 65 5.05 2.97 12.64
CA GLU A 65 5.51 4.35 12.70
C GLU A 65 5.90 4.75 14.13
N GLU A 66 6.53 5.91 14.28
CA GLU A 66 6.89 6.47 15.59
C GLU A 66 5.68 6.63 16.53
N ASN A 67 4.48 6.82 15.98
CA ASN A 67 3.24 7.06 16.72
C ASN A 67 2.42 5.79 16.98
N GLY A 68 2.86 4.63 16.50
CA GLY A 68 2.18 3.35 16.66
C GLY A 68 2.11 2.53 15.38
N GLU A 69 1.27 1.49 15.42
CA GLU A 69 1.02 0.60 14.30
C GLU A 69 -0.20 1.07 13.50
N GLN A 70 -0.16 0.89 12.18
CA GLN A 70 -1.27 1.13 11.27
C GLN A 70 -1.47 -0.07 10.35
N ALA A 71 -2.72 -0.42 10.05
CA ALA A 71 -2.99 -1.38 8.99
C ALA A 71 -2.91 -0.70 7.62
N ALA A 72 -2.34 -1.39 6.65
CA ALA A 72 -2.33 -0.97 5.26
C ALA A 72 -2.36 -2.19 4.33
N VAL A 73 -2.40 -1.92 3.04
CA VAL A 73 -2.21 -2.92 1.98
C VAL A 73 -1.09 -2.44 1.07
N ALA A 74 -0.04 -3.24 0.95
CA ALA A 74 1.00 -3.00 -0.04
C ALA A 74 0.44 -3.28 -1.44
N VAL A 75 0.61 -2.33 -2.35
CA VAL A 75 0.17 -2.40 -3.75
C VAL A 75 1.32 -2.18 -4.73
N GLN A 76 2.49 -1.77 -4.26
CA GLN A 76 3.69 -1.53 -5.06
C GLN A 76 4.91 -1.90 -4.22
N ALA A 77 5.95 -2.47 -4.85
CA ALA A 77 7.19 -2.83 -4.18
C ALA A 77 8.39 -2.67 -5.13
N GLU A 78 9.37 -1.86 -4.74
CA GLU A 78 10.55 -1.55 -5.54
C GLU A 78 11.81 -1.45 -4.65
N SER A 79 12.96 -1.87 -5.16
CA SER A 79 14.27 -1.71 -4.53
C SER A 79 15.02 -0.57 -5.22
N HIS A 80 15.72 0.25 -4.45
CA HIS A 80 16.50 1.39 -4.93
C HIS A 80 17.84 1.43 -4.20
N LEU A 81 18.88 2.01 -4.81
CA LEU A 81 20.12 2.32 -4.11
C LEU A 81 20.09 3.75 -3.56
N GLY A 82 20.42 3.90 -2.29
CA GLY A 82 20.66 5.16 -1.61
C GLY A 82 21.96 5.82 -2.07
N ALA A 83 22.20 7.05 -1.61
CA ALA A 83 23.34 7.86 -2.04
C ALA A 83 24.72 7.27 -1.65
N ASP A 84 24.75 6.35 -0.69
CA ASP A 84 25.91 5.59 -0.24
C ASP A 84 25.99 4.19 -0.86
N GLY A 85 25.03 3.83 -1.72
CA GLY A 85 24.88 2.51 -2.30
C GLY A 85 24.17 1.50 -1.41
N GLU A 86 23.55 1.92 -0.30
CA GLU A 86 22.70 1.05 0.51
C GLU A 86 21.40 0.72 -0.24
N GLU A 87 21.02 -0.56 -0.25
CA GLU A 87 19.78 -1.01 -0.88
C GLU A 87 18.59 -0.74 0.04
N MET A 88 17.63 0.03 -0.46
CA MET A 88 16.39 0.38 0.22
C MET A 88 15.24 -0.31 -0.51
N GLU A 89 14.49 -1.14 0.21
CA GLU A 89 13.26 -1.75 -0.27
C GLU A 89 12.07 -0.89 0.16
N ILE A 90 11.30 -0.41 -0.81
CA ILE A 90 10.25 0.60 -0.60
C ILE A 90 8.92 0.01 -1.05
N LEU A 91 7.91 0.19 -0.20
CA LEU A 91 6.53 -0.21 -0.45
C LEU A 91 5.64 1.00 -0.69
N GLY A 92 4.76 0.87 -1.68
CA GLY A 92 3.62 1.76 -1.86
C GLY A 92 2.43 1.12 -1.18
N LEU A 93 1.91 1.81 -0.17
CA LEU A 93 0.82 1.36 0.67
C LEU A 93 -0.46 2.12 0.34
N ILE A 94 -1.60 1.47 0.47
CA ILE A 94 -2.91 2.11 0.58
C ILE A 94 -3.40 1.92 2.01
N LEU A 95 -3.88 3.00 2.63
CA LEU A 95 -4.47 3.02 3.96
C LEU A 95 -6.00 2.75 3.90
N PRO A 96 -6.66 2.36 5.01
CA PRO A 96 -8.08 2.03 5.03
C PRO A 96 -9.02 3.18 4.63
N ASP A 97 -8.57 4.42 4.74
CA ASP A 97 -9.30 5.61 4.27
C ASP A 97 -9.13 5.88 2.77
N GLY A 98 -8.19 5.18 2.11
CA GLY A 98 -7.88 5.29 0.70
C GLY A 98 -6.67 6.17 0.39
N GLU A 99 -6.04 6.77 1.39
CA GLU A 99 -4.80 7.53 1.20
C GLU A 99 -3.64 6.60 0.83
N GLY A 100 -2.74 7.12 -0.01
CA GLY A 100 -1.50 6.43 -0.37
C GLY A 100 -0.36 6.83 0.55
N ALA A 101 0.42 5.86 1.02
CA ALA A 101 1.58 6.07 1.87
C ALA A 101 2.82 5.33 1.34
N VAL A 102 4.01 5.77 1.76
CA VAL A 102 5.28 5.15 1.37
C VAL A 102 5.99 4.68 2.63
N ALA A 103 6.39 3.42 2.66
CA ALA A 103 7.08 2.80 3.79
C ALA A 103 8.32 2.04 3.33
N LEU A 104 9.28 1.85 4.23
CA LEU A 104 10.37 0.90 4.03
C LEU A 104 9.87 -0.51 4.34
N MET A 105 10.35 -1.50 3.59
CA MET A 105 10.02 -2.93 3.83
C MET A 105 10.39 -3.36 5.25
N GLU A 106 11.45 -2.80 5.84
CA GLU A 106 11.89 -3.13 7.20
C GLU A 106 10.97 -2.62 8.30
N ASP A 107 10.14 -1.61 8.00
CA ASP A 107 9.18 -1.02 8.94
C ASP A 107 7.80 -1.68 8.86
N VAL A 108 7.64 -2.73 8.05
CA VAL A 108 6.37 -3.43 7.89
C VAL A 108 6.45 -4.91 8.25
N ASP A 109 5.39 -5.41 8.86
CA ASP A 109 5.13 -6.83 8.98
C ASP A 109 4.11 -7.25 7.92
N LEU A 110 4.50 -8.21 7.05
CA LEU A 110 3.57 -8.86 6.13
C LEU A 110 2.68 -9.84 6.93
N VAL A 111 1.36 -9.69 6.80
CA VAL A 111 0.39 -10.47 7.58
C VAL A 111 -0.65 -11.14 6.69
N ASP A 112 -1.29 -12.19 7.21
CA ASP A 112 -2.43 -12.83 6.54
C ASP A 112 -3.70 -11.98 6.70
N ASP A 113 -4.65 -12.07 5.77
CA ASP A 113 -5.90 -11.29 5.82
C ASP A 113 -6.86 -11.73 6.96
N THR A 114 -6.58 -12.88 7.58
CA THR A 114 -7.22 -13.35 8.80
C THR A 114 -6.52 -12.90 10.09
N ASP A 115 -5.41 -12.14 10.00
CA ASP A 115 -4.71 -11.62 11.18
C ASP A 115 -5.64 -10.71 12.02
N PRO A 116 -5.85 -11.04 13.31
CA PRO A 116 -6.81 -10.31 14.13
C PRO A 116 -6.38 -8.88 14.44
N THR A 117 -5.07 -8.59 14.48
CA THR A 117 -4.53 -7.25 14.73
C THR A 117 -4.78 -6.37 13.52
N TRP A 118 -4.43 -6.87 12.32
CA TRP A 118 -4.67 -6.14 11.07
C TRP A 118 -6.16 -5.83 10.89
N ARG A 119 -7.05 -6.81 11.06
CA ARG A 119 -8.50 -6.61 10.90
C ARG A 119 -9.08 -5.58 11.89
N ASP A 120 -8.60 -5.60 13.14
CA ASP A 120 -9.00 -4.63 14.17
C ASP A 120 -8.51 -3.22 13.85
N LEU A 121 -7.26 -3.08 13.36
CA LEU A 121 -6.71 -1.80 12.89
C LEU A 121 -7.49 -1.23 11.70
N VAL A 122 -7.80 -2.05 10.69
CA VAL A 122 -8.63 -1.65 9.54
C VAL A 122 -10.00 -1.17 10.02
N THR A 123 -10.64 -1.92 10.93
CA THR A 123 -11.97 -1.56 11.46
C THR A 123 -11.94 -0.21 12.19
N ARG A 124 -10.94 0.01 13.04
CA ARG A 124 -10.78 1.27 13.81
C ARG A 124 -10.47 2.48 12.93
N ALA A 125 -9.79 2.28 11.80
CA ALA A 125 -9.47 3.37 10.88
C ALA A 125 -10.72 3.90 10.15
N ILE A 126 -11.71 3.04 9.89
CA ILE A 126 -12.92 3.37 9.14
C ILE A 126 -14.06 3.85 10.07
N ASP A 127 -14.14 3.32 11.29
CA ASP A 127 -15.15 3.69 12.31
C ASP A 127 -14.48 4.18 13.61
N PRO A 128 -13.95 5.42 13.63
CA PRO A 128 -13.15 5.97 14.75
C PRO A 128 -13.95 6.46 15.97
#